data_AF-A0A656A3A3-F1
#
_entry.id   AF-A0A656A3A3-F1
#
_cell.length_a   1.000
_cell.length_b   1.000
_cell.length_c   1.000
_cell.angle_alpha   90.00
_cell.angle_beta   90.00
_cell.angle_gamma   90.00
#
_symmetry.space_group_name_H-M   'P 1'
#
loop_
_entity.id
_entity.type
_entity.pdbx_description
1 polymer ?
#
loop_
_entity_poly.entity_id
_entity_poly.type
_entity_poly.pdbx_seq_one_letter_code
_entity_poly.pdbx_strand_id
1 'polypeptide(L)'
;MTCNWGEASEWMMTKLYCKAYELRKHLKEDKRKKNRVVTEQLEYLEKLIGYCEEQGVVREEHSLRQKLLKRYNLQFYGLVTEQDFHAHLNDIENAMKTLHATHDTHQSIAHQLLEAGAVDTLRKANSTMSYFTLWQHGSDLRLVLTRSQFFEHKARLKQIGIDISRPFDVSRMCPTLKRSEVIEVKPLSVPDWYRLPVVAQSNVLPFRAVA
;
A
#
# COMPACT_ATOMS: atom_id res chain seq x y z
N MET A 1 8.96 -4.45 11.68
CA MET A 1 9.08 -4.77 10.25
C MET A 1 8.36 -3.70 9.45
N THR A 2 8.96 -3.23 8.35
CA THR A 2 8.47 -2.13 7.52
C THR A 2 8.56 -2.57 6.05
N CYS A 3 7.53 -2.27 5.26
CA CYS A 3 7.51 -2.48 3.83
C CYS A 3 7.25 -1.16 3.11
N ASN A 4 8.03 -0.86 2.08
CA ASN A 4 7.95 0.37 1.30
C ASN A 4 7.59 0.05 -0.15
N TRP A 5 6.74 0.88 -0.73
CA TRP A 5 6.45 0.89 -2.16
C TRP A 5 6.72 2.28 -2.72
N GLY A 6 7.41 2.36 -3.86
CA GLY A 6 7.68 3.64 -4.51
C GLY A 6 8.69 4.54 -3.78
N GLU A 7 9.67 3.98 -3.06
CA GLU A 7 10.61 4.76 -2.23
C GLU A 7 11.35 5.88 -2.99
N ALA A 8 11.76 5.63 -4.24
CA ALA A 8 12.40 6.60 -5.12
C ALA A 8 11.42 7.36 -6.05
N SER A 9 10.12 7.19 -5.86
CA SER A 9 9.11 7.83 -6.69
C SER A 9 9.02 9.32 -6.38
N GLU A 10 9.11 10.13 -7.41
CA GLU A 10 8.83 11.57 -7.34
C GLU A 10 7.32 11.89 -7.36
N TRP A 11 6.49 10.85 -7.42
CA TRP A 11 5.03 10.94 -7.49
C TRP A 11 4.40 10.62 -6.14
N MET A 12 4.62 9.41 -5.64
CA MET A 12 4.06 8.93 -4.38
C MET A 12 4.84 7.74 -3.84
N MET A 13 4.97 7.67 -2.52
CA MET A 13 5.53 6.53 -1.79
C MET A 13 4.53 6.09 -0.71
N THR A 14 4.36 4.79 -0.56
CA THR A 14 3.53 4.21 0.51
C THR A 14 4.38 3.34 1.40
N LYS A 15 4.17 3.42 2.70
CA LYS A 15 4.90 2.67 3.72
C LYS A 15 3.91 2.01 4.68
N LEU A 16 4.05 0.69 4.82
CA LEU A 16 3.35 -0.08 5.85
C LEU A 16 4.34 -0.52 6.92
N TYR A 17 4.00 -0.34 8.19
CA TYR A 17 4.83 -0.82 9.29
C TYR A 17 4.03 -1.21 10.52
N CYS A 18 4.57 -2.17 11.27
CA CYS A 18 4.05 -2.52 12.59
C CYS A 18 4.31 -1.35 13.55
N LYS A 19 3.23 -0.71 14.03
CA LYS A 19 3.34 0.53 14.81
C LYS A 19 3.97 0.30 16.18
N ALA A 20 3.63 -0.81 16.85
CA ALA A 20 4.22 -1.19 18.12
C ALA A 20 5.75 -1.35 18.05
N TYR A 21 6.25 -2.02 17.00
CA TYR A 21 7.69 -2.20 16.79
C TYR A 21 8.42 -0.87 16.59
N GLU A 22 7.84 0.04 15.81
CA GLU A 22 8.40 1.38 15.59
C GLU A 22 8.44 2.20 16.88
N LEU A 23 7.35 2.23 17.65
CA LEU A 23 7.29 2.91 18.94
C LEU A 23 8.33 2.36 19.93
N ARG A 24 8.50 1.03 20.00
CA ARG A 24 9.54 0.39 20.83
C ARG A 24 10.95 0.82 20.44
N LYS A 25 11.22 0.97 19.14
CA LYS A 25 12.53 1.43 18.66
C LYS A 25 12.78 2.87 19.07
N HIS A 26 11.82 3.77 18.87
CA HIS A 26 11.94 5.17 19.28
C HIS A 26 12.10 5.32 20.79
N LEU A 27 11.33 4.56 21.59
CA LEU A 27 11.46 4.55 23.05
C LEU A 27 12.87 4.15 23.51
N LYS A 28 13.50 3.18 22.84
CA LYS A 28 14.90 2.78 23.15
C LYS A 28 15.90 3.89 22.81
N GLU A 29 15.70 4.61 21.71
CA GLU A 29 16.55 5.74 21.32
C GLU A 29 16.41 6.91 22.29
N ASP A 30 15.18 7.20 22.73
CA ASP A 30 14.91 8.28 23.68
C ASP A 30 15.42 7.95 25.09
N LYS A 31 15.31 6.70 25.56
CA LYS A 31 15.94 6.26 26.82
C LYS A 31 17.47 6.44 26.82
N ARG A 32 18.13 6.45 25.65
CA ARG A 32 19.58 6.67 25.52
C ARG A 32 19.96 8.15 25.53
N LYS A 33 19.11 9.02 25.00
CA LYS A 33 19.29 10.47 25.04
C LYS A 33 18.95 10.91 26.46
N LYS A 34 19.93 11.35 27.26
CA LYS A 34 19.77 11.76 28.68
C LYS A 34 18.75 12.90 28.95
N ASN A 35 17.92 13.29 27.98
CA ASN A 35 16.83 14.22 28.19
C ASN A 35 15.78 13.55 29.08
N ARG A 36 15.33 14.27 30.11
CA ARG A 36 14.32 13.83 31.07
C ARG A 36 13.03 13.43 30.36
N VAL A 37 12.89 12.17 29.98
CA VAL A 37 11.56 11.63 29.69
C VAL A 37 10.83 11.59 31.02
N VAL A 38 9.73 12.32 31.11
CA VAL A 38 8.89 12.35 32.31
C VAL A 38 8.35 10.93 32.55
N THR A 39 8.41 10.41 33.77
CA THR A 39 7.98 9.04 34.11
C THR A 39 6.58 8.73 33.58
N GLU A 40 5.66 9.68 33.68
CA GLU A 40 4.29 9.58 33.15
C GLU A 40 4.23 9.39 31.62
N GLN A 41 5.17 10.00 30.87
CA GLN A 41 5.24 9.82 29.41
C GLN A 41 5.74 8.42 29.06
N LEU A 42 6.68 7.87 29.83
CA LEU A 42 7.15 6.50 29.64
C LEU A 42 6.02 5.50 29.89
N GLU A 43 5.29 5.64 30.99
CA GLU A 43 4.15 4.78 31.32
C GLU A 43 3.06 4.85 30.23
N TYR A 44 2.76 6.06 29.75
CA TYR A 44 1.82 6.25 28.65
C TYR A 44 2.29 5.54 27.36
N LEU A 45 3.57 5.69 26.99
CA LEU A 45 4.12 5.07 25.79
C LEU A 45 4.16 3.54 25.90
N GLU A 46 4.51 3.00 27.07
CA GLU A 46 4.50 1.55 27.31
C GLU A 46 3.08 0.98 27.24
N LYS A 47 2.09 1.68 27.80
CA LYS A 47 0.66 1.35 27.66
C LYS A 47 0.22 1.39 26.19
N LEU A 48 0.64 2.40 25.44
CA LEU A 48 0.32 2.55 24.02
C LEU A 48 0.93 1.43 23.17
N ILE A 49 2.18 1.07 23.44
CA ILE A 49 2.86 -0.04 22.78
C ILE A 49 2.11 -1.34 23.04
N GLY A 50 1.74 -1.63 24.30
CA GLY A 50 0.98 -2.83 24.66
C GLY A 50 -0.34 -2.92 23.90
N TYR A 51 -1.11 -1.82 23.87
CA TYR A 51 -2.35 -1.74 23.10
C TYR A 51 -2.13 -2.02 21.60
N CYS A 52 -1.09 -1.43 21.00
CA CYS A 52 -0.78 -1.68 19.59
C CYS A 52 -0.39 -3.13 19.30
N GLU A 53 0.21 -3.85 20.26
CA GLU A 53 0.57 -5.27 20.09
C GLU A 53 -0.64 -6.19 20.25
N GLU A 54 -1.48 -5.94 21.25
CA GLU A 54 -2.71 -6.69 21.49
C GLU A 54 -3.66 -6.61 20.29
N GLN A 55 -3.79 -5.43 19.69
CA GLN A 55 -4.65 -5.20 18.53
C GLN A 55 -3.97 -5.48 17.18
N GLY A 56 -2.68 -5.82 17.16
CA GLY A 56 -1.95 -6.09 15.92
C GLY A 56 -1.86 -4.89 14.97
N VAL A 57 -1.64 -3.68 15.50
CA VAL A 57 -1.75 -2.42 14.73
C VAL A 57 -0.67 -2.28 13.66
N VAL A 58 -1.12 -2.14 12.42
CA VAL A 58 -0.30 -1.76 11.26
C VAL A 58 -0.67 -0.34 10.85
N ARG A 59 0.35 0.50 10.61
CA ARG A 59 0.16 1.85 10.10
C ARG A 59 0.47 1.91 8.61
N GLU A 60 -0.45 2.49 7.87
CA GLU A 60 -0.28 2.93 6.49
C GLU A 60 0.09 4.41 6.45
N GLU A 61 1.17 4.73 5.72
CA GLU A 61 1.70 6.08 5.59
C GLU A 61 1.91 6.39 4.10
N HIS A 62 1.21 7.42 3.60
CA HIS A 62 1.37 7.92 2.24
C HIS A 62 2.20 9.20 2.22
N SER A 63 3.20 9.23 1.37
CA SER A 63 4.01 10.41 1.06
C SER A 63 3.70 10.87 -0.36
N LEU A 64 2.81 11.86 -0.46
CA LEU A 64 2.48 12.54 -1.73
C LEU A 64 3.58 13.54 -2.06
N ARG A 65 4.19 13.42 -3.24
CA ARG A 65 5.36 14.23 -3.63
C ARG A 65 4.94 15.40 -4.53
N GLN A 66 5.88 16.33 -4.73
CA GLN A 66 5.64 17.60 -5.40
C GLN A 66 4.99 17.47 -6.80
N LYS A 67 5.38 16.47 -7.60
CA LYS A 67 4.83 16.29 -8.95
C LYS A 67 3.34 15.92 -8.92
N LEU A 68 2.94 15.05 -7.99
CA LEU A 68 1.55 14.66 -7.80
C LEU A 68 0.74 15.86 -7.31
N LEU A 69 1.22 16.55 -6.27
CA LEU A 69 0.54 17.69 -5.69
C LEU A 69 0.27 18.77 -6.75
N LYS A 70 1.30 19.18 -7.51
CA LYS A 70 1.17 20.17 -8.59
C LYS A 70 0.19 19.75 -9.69
N ARG A 71 0.19 18.47 -10.07
CA ARG A 71 -0.67 17.97 -11.15
C ARG A 71 -2.14 17.99 -10.78
N TYR A 72 -2.47 17.74 -9.51
CA TYR A 72 -3.85 17.74 -9.02
C TYR A 72 -4.23 19.02 -8.26
N ASN A 73 -3.38 20.06 -8.34
CA ASN A 73 -3.57 21.33 -7.66
C ASN A 73 -3.70 21.24 -6.12
N LEU A 74 -3.09 20.21 -5.52
CA LEU A 74 -3.17 19.91 -4.08
C LEU A 74 -2.13 20.66 -3.22
N GLN A 75 -1.32 21.52 -3.85
CA GLN A 75 -0.20 22.22 -3.19
C GLN A 75 -0.60 23.46 -2.39
N PHE A 76 -1.82 23.98 -2.59
CA PHE A 76 -2.23 25.26 -2.01
C PHE A 76 -3.00 25.07 -0.71
N TYR A 77 -2.31 25.28 0.41
CA TYR A 77 -2.95 25.31 1.73
C TYR A 77 -4.11 26.31 1.77
N GLY A 78 -5.26 25.88 2.28
CA GLY A 78 -6.49 26.69 2.36
C GLY A 78 -7.40 26.63 1.13
N LEU A 79 -6.91 26.11 -0.01
CA LEU A 79 -7.73 25.81 -1.19
C LEU A 79 -8.06 24.32 -1.35
N VAL A 80 -7.54 23.49 -0.44
CA VAL A 80 -7.72 22.04 -0.42
C VAL A 80 -8.36 21.60 0.87
N THR A 81 -9.19 20.58 0.78
CA THR A 81 -9.86 19.90 1.88
C THR A 81 -9.31 18.47 2.02
N GLU A 82 -9.57 17.81 3.16
CA GLU A 82 -9.16 16.43 3.37
C GLU A 82 -9.77 15.49 2.31
N GLN A 83 -11.01 15.79 1.89
CA GLN A 83 -11.76 15.08 0.85
C GLN A 83 -10.98 14.95 -0.46
N ASP A 84 -10.21 15.97 -0.83
CA ASP A 84 -9.45 16.01 -2.09
C ASP A 84 -8.33 14.98 -2.14
N PHE A 85 -7.89 14.47 -0.98
CA PHE A 85 -6.80 13.49 -0.90
C PHE A 85 -7.29 12.04 -0.94
N HIS A 86 -8.56 11.75 -0.59
CA HIS A 86 -9.05 10.36 -0.47
C HIS A 86 -8.89 9.53 -1.75
N ALA A 87 -9.04 10.15 -2.92
CA ALA A 87 -8.85 9.48 -4.21
C ALA A 87 -7.44 8.93 -4.42
N HIS A 88 -6.45 9.42 -3.66
CA HIS A 88 -5.04 9.05 -3.75
C HIS A 88 -4.56 8.15 -2.60
N LEU A 89 -5.43 7.78 -1.66
CA LEU A 89 -5.09 6.96 -0.48
C LEU A 89 -5.47 5.48 -0.67
N ASN A 90 -6.43 5.17 -1.53
CA ASN A 90 -7.02 3.82 -1.63
C ASN A 90 -6.16 2.80 -2.39
N ASP A 91 -4.90 3.09 -2.68
CA ASP A 91 -4.04 2.24 -3.53
C ASP A 91 -3.80 0.86 -2.92
N ILE A 92 -3.56 0.77 -1.61
CA ILE A 92 -3.37 -0.52 -0.93
C ILE A 92 -4.69 -1.26 -0.83
N GLU A 93 -5.78 -0.60 -0.46
CA GLU A 93 -7.11 -1.23 -0.42
C GLU A 93 -7.50 -1.82 -1.79
N ASN A 94 -7.26 -1.08 -2.86
CA ASN A 94 -7.52 -1.53 -4.23
C ASN A 94 -6.63 -2.74 -4.58
N ALA A 95 -5.35 -2.71 -4.20
CA ALA A 95 -4.45 -3.84 -4.40
C ALA A 95 -4.90 -5.08 -3.60
N MET A 96 -5.33 -4.91 -2.35
CA MET A 96 -5.86 -5.99 -1.51
C MET A 96 -7.14 -6.58 -2.07
N LYS A 97 -8.09 -5.75 -2.55
CA LYS A 97 -9.32 -6.21 -3.21
C LYS A 97 -9.00 -7.02 -4.47
N THR A 98 -8.07 -6.53 -5.27
CA THR A 98 -7.62 -7.21 -6.50
C THR A 98 -6.99 -8.57 -6.18
N LEU A 99 -6.14 -8.65 -5.14
CA LEU A 99 -5.48 -9.90 -4.74
C LEU A 99 -6.44 -10.94 -4.13
N HIS A 100 -7.39 -10.51 -3.28
CA HIS A 100 -8.37 -11.43 -2.69
C HIS A 100 -9.25 -12.09 -3.76
N ALA A 101 -9.68 -11.33 -4.77
CA ALA A 101 -10.46 -11.88 -5.90
C ALA A 101 -9.72 -13.00 -6.64
N THR A 102 -8.38 -12.98 -6.65
CA THR A 102 -7.55 -14.03 -7.27
C THR A 102 -7.43 -15.30 -6.42
N HIS A 103 -7.56 -15.21 -5.08
CA HIS A 103 -7.35 -16.34 -4.17
C HIS A 103 -8.61 -17.17 -3.96
N ASP A 104 -9.79 -16.54 -3.89
CA ASP A 104 -11.02 -17.18 -3.42
C ASP A 104 -11.66 -18.14 -4.44
N THR A 105 -11.19 -18.16 -5.69
CA THR A 105 -11.71 -19.07 -6.71
C THR A 105 -10.57 -19.70 -7.51
N HIS A 106 -10.62 -21.03 -7.69
CA HIS A 106 -9.77 -21.74 -8.67
C HIS A 106 -10.21 -21.45 -10.12
N GLN A 107 -10.46 -20.18 -10.45
CA GLN A 107 -10.80 -19.76 -11.80
C GLN A 107 -9.53 -19.62 -12.64
N SER A 108 -9.62 -20.01 -13.92
CA SER A 108 -8.52 -19.77 -14.84
C SER A 108 -8.33 -18.27 -15.09
N ILE A 109 -7.09 -17.86 -15.40
CA ILE A 109 -6.75 -16.47 -15.72
C ILE A 109 -7.66 -15.91 -16.84
N ALA A 110 -8.05 -16.74 -17.81
CA ALA A 110 -8.97 -16.30 -18.86
C ALA A 110 -10.36 -15.89 -18.32
N HIS A 111 -10.90 -16.62 -17.33
CA HIS A 111 -12.18 -16.24 -16.70
C HIS A 111 -12.02 -15.00 -15.84
N GLN A 112 -10.94 -14.91 -15.05
CA GLN A 112 -10.65 -13.71 -14.24
C GLN A 112 -10.54 -12.44 -15.10
N LEU A 113 -9.93 -12.53 -16.29
CA LEU A 113 -9.84 -11.41 -17.24
C LEU A 113 -11.20 -10.98 -17.80
N LEU A 114 -12.12 -11.93 -17.99
CA LEU A 114 -13.49 -11.63 -18.46
C LEU A 114 -14.32 -11.00 -17.35
N GLU A 115 -14.27 -11.55 -16.14
CA GLU A 115 -15.00 -11.02 -14.98
C GLU A 115 -14.52 -9.62 -14.60
N ALA A 116 -13.21 -9.37 -14.68
CA ALA A 116 -12.64 -8.04 -14.47
C ALA A 116 -12.96 -7.03 -15.59
N GLY A 117 -13.59 -7.47 -16.69
CA GLY A 117 -13.88 -6.62 -17.85
C GLY A 117 -12.64 -6.19 -18.63
N ALA A 118 -11.50 -6.86 -18.43
CA ALA A 118 -10.24 -6.54 -19.12
C ALA A 118 -10.29 -6.84 -20.62
N VAL A 119 -11.22 -7.71 -21.02
CA VAL A 119 -11.33 -8.25 -22.36
C VAL A 119 -12.78 -8.55 -22.71
N ASP A 120 -13.22 -8.23 -23.94
CA ASP A 120 -14.61 -8.42 -24.37
C ASP A 120 -14.95 -9.86 -24.81
N THR A 121 -13.95 -10.67 -25.17
CA THR A 121 -14.16 -12.02 -25.72
C THR A 121 -13.23 -13.07 -25.11
N LEU A 122 -13.76 -14.28 -24.95
CA LEU A 122 -13.02 -15.43 -24.42
C LEU A 122 -11.78 -15.79 -25.25
N ARG A 123 -11.82 -15.55 -26.58
CA ARG A 123 -10.65 -15.75 -27.46
C ARG A 123 -9.47 -14.86 -27.07
N LYS A 124 -9.72 -13.56 -26.88
CA LYS A 124 -8.69 -12.60 -26.45
C LYS A 124 -8.19 -12.92 -25.04
N ALA A 125 -9.07 -13.40 -24.15
CA ALA A 125 -8.72 -13.81 -22.79
C ALA A 125 -7.80 -15.04 -22.80
N ASN A 126 -8.13 -16.07 -23.58
CA ASN A 126 -7.31 -17.26 -23.77
C ASN A 126 -5.93 -16.94 -24.37
N SER A 127 -5.86 -16.04 -25.36
CA SER A 127 -4.59 -15.59 -25.92
C SER A 127 -3.71 -14.94 -24.84
N THR A 128 -4.28 -14.08 -24.00
CA THR A 128 -3.55 -13.45 -22.89
C THR A 128 -3.12 -14.48 -21.85
N MET A 129 -3.97 -15.47 -21.54
CA MET A 129 -3.65 -16.59 -20.65
C MET A 129 -2.47 -17.41 -21.18
N SER A 130 -2.39 -17.69 -22.48
CA SER A 130 -1.26 -18.43 -23.06
C SER A 130 0.07 -17.68 -22.88
N TYR A 131 0.09 -16.37 -23.09
CA TYR A 131 1.29 -15.56 -22.84
C TYR A 131 1.63 -15.47 -21.35
N PHE A 132 0.62 -15.41 -20.49
CA PHE A 132 0.83 -15.50 -19.05
C PHE A 132 1.51 -16.83 -18.67
N THR A 133 1.08 -17.97 -19.22
CA THR A 133 1.72 -19.27 -18.97
C THR A 133 3.17 -19.28 -19.42
N LEU A 134 3.50 -18.72 -20.59
CA LEU A 134 4.89 -18.59 -21.05
C LEU A 134 5.75 -17.77 -20.08
N TRP A 135 5.20 -16.66 -19.59
CA TRP A 135 5.87 -15.83 -18.57
C TRP A 135 6.04 -16.57 -17.23
N GLN A 136 5.03 -17.33 -16.81
CA GLN A 136 5.09 -18.17 -15.60
C GLN A 136 6.19 -19.24 -15.68
N HIS A 137 6.46 -19.76 -16.87
CA HIS A 137 7.59 -20.66 -17.12
C HIS A 137 8.95 -19.95 -17.19
N GLY A 138 9.01 -18.64 -16.95
CA GLY A 138 10.24 -17.85 -16.94
C GLY A 138 10.66 -17.30 -18.31
N SER A 139 9.80 -17.39 -19.33
CA SER A 139 10.11 -16.84 -20.65
C SER A 139 10.05 -15.32 -20.64
N ASP A 140 11.04 -14.65 -21.23
CA ASP A 140 10.96 -13.20 -21.46
C ASP A 140 10.03 -12.91 -22.65
N LEU A 141 8.82 -12.43 -22.34
CA LEU A 141 7.81 -12.10 -23.33
C LEU A 141 8.25 -10.97 -24.28
N ARG A 142 9.25 -10.16 -23.93
CA ARG A 142 9.77 -9.10 -24.82
C ARG A 142 10.52 -9.65 -26.02
N LEU A 143 10.97 -10.91 -25.95
CA LEU A 143 11.63 -11.60 -27.06
C LEU A 143 10.62 -12.28 -27.99
N VAL A 144 9.44 -12.61 -27.48
CA VAL A 144 8.39 -13.35 -28.20
C VAL A 144 7.36 -12.40 -28.81
N LEU A 145 7.03 -11.31 -28.13
CA LEU A 145 6.00 -10.36 -28.52
C LEU A 145 6.59 -9.08 -29.09
N THR A 146 5.85 -8.46 -30.01
CA THR A 146 6.13 -7.07 -30.39
C THR A 146 5.88 -6.15 -29.20
N ARG A 147 6.53 -4.98 -29.20
CA ARG A 147 6.39 -3.97 -28.14
C ARG A 147 4.91 -3.62 -27.87
N SER A 148 4.10 -3.45 -28.91
CA SER A 148 2.68 -3.12 -28.77
C SER A 148 1.90 -4.23 -28.06
N GLN A 149 2.06 -5.48 -28.53
CA GLN A 149 1.38 -6.64 -27.96
C GLN A 149 1.78 -6.87 -26.50
N PHE A 150 3.07 -6.68 -26.18
CA PHE A 150 3.54 -6.78 -24.80
C PHE A 150 2.81 -5.81 -23.87
N PHE A 151 2.70 -4.53 -24.25
CA PHE A 151 1.99 -3.53 -23.43
C PHE A 151 0.48 -3.78 -23.37
N GLU A 152 -0.13 -4.30 -24.44
CA GLU A 152 -1.54 -4.69 -24.46
C GLU A 152 -1.84 -5.82 -23.46
N HIS A 153 -1.08 -6.92 -23.51
CA HIS A 153 -1.26 -8.03 -22.58
C HIS A 153 -0.87 -7.64 -21.15
N LYS A 154 0.17 -6.80 -20.98
CA LYS A 154 0.52 -6.23 -19.68
C LYS A 154 -0.65 -5.43 -19.09
N ALA A 155 -1.29 -4.58 -19.88
CA ALA A 155 -2.40 -3.76 -19.40
C ALA A 155 -3.59 -4.62 -18.94
N ARG A 156 -3.91 -5.69 -19.68
CA ARG A 156 -4.95 -6.66 -19.30
C ARG A 156 -4.64 -7.38 -18.00
N LEU A 157 -3.46 -7.99 -17.90
CA LEU A 157 -3.03 -8.74 -16.72
C LEU A 157 -2.90 -7.86 -15.48
N LYS A 158 -2.56 -6.58 -15.65
CA LYS A 158 -2.50 -5.62 -14.55
C LYS A 158 -3.86 -5.40 -13.88
N GLN A 159 -4.98 -5.55 -14.60
CA GLN A 159 -6.32 -5.40 -14.02
C GLN A 159 -6.66 -6.51 -13.02
N ILE A 160 -6.06 -7.69 -13.18
CA ILE A 160 -6.17 -8.81 -12.25
C ILE A 160 -4.94 -8.91 -11.31
N GLY A 161 -4.17 -7.83 -11.19
CA GLY A 161 -3.05 -7.73 -10.22
C GLY A 161 -1.73 -8.38 -10.65
N ILE A 162 -1.59 -8.77 -11.92
CA ILE A 162 -0.40 -9.45 -12.43
C ILE A 162 0.48 -8.49 -13.26
N ASP A 163 1.73 -8.28 -12.85
CA ASP A 163 2.70 -7.45 -13.59
C ASP A 163 3.80 -8.29 -14.24
N ILE A 164 3.63 -8.56 -15.55
CA ILE A 164 4.58 -9.31 -16.39
C ILE A 164 5.83 -8.52 -16.78
N SER A 165 6.00 -7.27 -16.33
CA SER A 165 7.19 -6.49 -16.66
C SER A 165 8.42 -6.85 -15.85
N ARG A 166 8.23 -7.59 -14.76
CA ARG A 166 9.28 -8.20 -13.95
C ARG A 166 9.39 -9.69 -14.30
N PRO A 167 10.57 -10.31 -14.16
CA PRO A 167 10.70 -11.76 -14.31
C PRO A 167 9.80 -12.46 -13.29
N PHE A 168 9.32 -13.64 -13.66
CA PHE A 168 8.49 -14.45 -12.77
C PHE A 168 9.29 -14.87 -11.54
N ASP A 169 8.79 -14.49 -10.37
CA ASP A 169 9.43 -14.83 -9.10
C ASP A 169 8.85 -16.15 -8.58
N VAL A 170 9.54 -17.26 -8.89
CA VAL A 170 9.15 -18.61 -8.45
C VAL A 170 9.11 -18.76 -6.92
N SER A 171 9.78 -17.88 -6.16
CA SER A 171 9.70 -17.88 -4.69
C SER A 171 8.33 -17.44 -4.16
N ARG A 172 7.56 -16.72 -4.99
CA ARG A 172 6.19 -16.27 -4.69
C ARG A 172 5.11 -17.27 -5.09
N MET A 173 5.44 -18.35 -5.81
CA MET A 173 4.55 -19.50 -5.91
C MET A 173 4.52 -20.17 -4.54
N CYS A 174 3.77 -19.60 -3.60
CA CYS A 174 3.51 -20.23 -2.32
C CYS A 174 2.83 -21.57 -2.63
N PRO A 175 3.51 -22.71 -2.42
CA PRO A 175 2.91 -24.01 -2.66
C PRO A 175 1.90 -24.21 -1.53
N THR A 176 0.63 -23.91 -1.79
CA THR A 176 -0.51 -24.30 -0.93
C THR A 176 -0.23 -24.15 0.56
N LEU A 177 -0.07 -22.92 1.04
CA LEU A 177 0.04 -22.66 2.47
C LEU A 177 -1.36 -22.86 3.08
N LYS A 178 -1.64 -24.09 3.55
CA LYS A 178 -2.82 -24.55 4.29
C LYS A 178 -2.94 -23.89 5.69
N ARG A 179 -2.68 -22.60 5.80
CA ARG A 179 -2.97 -21.81 7.01
C ARG A 179 -3.47 -20.44 6.60
N SER A 180 -4.69 -20.43 6.10
CA SER A 180 -5.50 -19.25 5.89
C SER A 180 -6.34 -19.01 7.15
N GLU A 181 -5.72 -18.66 8.27
CA GLU A 181 -6.49 -17.87 9.24
C GLU A 181 -6.75 -16.54 8.54
N VAL A 182 -8.02 -16.24 8.27
CA VAL A 182 -8.41 -15.01 7.61
C VAL A 182 -8.01 -13.88 8.54
N ILE A 183 -7.04 -13.07 8.12
CA ILE A 183 -6.66 -11.87 8.85
C ILE A 183 -7.73 -10.83 8.54
N GLU A 184 -8.64 -10.63 9.49
CA GLU A 184 -9.65 -9.58 9.38
C GLU A 184 -9.03 -8.22 9.64
N VAL A 185 -8.89 -7.41 8.59
CA VAL A 185 -8.48 -6.02 8.72
C VAL A 185 -9.70 -5.18 9.12
N LYS A 186 -9.60 -4.47 10.24
CA LYS A 186 -10.65 -3.59 10.76
C LYS A 186 -10.08 -2.23 11.13
N PRO A 187 -10.86 -1.13 10.98
CA PRO A 187 -10.49 0.16 11.54
C PRO A 187 -10.21 0.05 13.04
N LEU A 188 -9.14 0.71 13.50
CA LEU A 188 -8.75 0.71 14.91
C LEU A 188 -9.59 1.71 15.70
N SER A 189 -10.28 1.25 16.75
CA SER A 189 -10.97 2.13 17.69
C SER A 189 -9.97 2.88 18.57
N VAL A 190 -10.19 4.19 18.78
CA VAL A 190 -9.32 4.99 19.66
C VAL A 190 -9.69 4.71 21.13
N PRO A 191 -8.75 4.28 21.99
CA PRO A 191 -9.03 4.07 23.41
C PRO A 191 -9.31 5.37 24.18
N ASP A 192 -10.14 5.32 25.20
CA ASP A 192 -10.53 6.49 26.01
C ASP A 192 -9.35 7.22 26.67
N TRP A 193 -8.29 6.49 27.00
CA TRP A 193 -7.09 7.03 27.62
C TRP A 193 -6.09 7.62 26.60
N TYR A 194 -6.36 7.49 25.30
CA TYR A 194 -5.48 8.00 24.25
C TYR A 194 -5.52 9.54 24.22
N ARG A 195 -4.33 10.15 24.21
CA ARG A 195 -4.19 11.61 24.17
C ARG A 195 -4.21 12.08 22.72
N LEU A 196 -5.35 12.64 22.29
CA LEU A 196 -5.48 13.24 20.96
C LEU A 196 -4.59 14.48 20.81
N PRO A 197 -4.05 14.73 19.60
CA PRO A 197 -3.32 15.96 19.33
C PRO A 197 -4.25 17.16 19.49
N VAL A 198 -3.80 18.16 20.25
CA VAL A 198 -4.52 19.43 20.40
C VAL A 198 -4.10 20.34 19.26
N VAL A 199 -5.07 20.84 18.48
CA VAL A 199 -4.81 21.81 17.41
C VAL A 199 -4.24 23.07 18.04
N ALA A 200 -3.05 23.47 17.57
CA ALA A 200 -2.44 24.72 18.01
C ALA A 200 -3.32 25.89 17.54
N GLN A 201 -3.89 26.64 18.50
CA GLN A 201 -4.64 27.86 18.23
C GLN A 201 -3.66 29.02 17.96
N SER A 202 -2.88 28.94 16.88
CA SER A 202 -2.02 30.05 16.46
C SER A 202 -2.51 30.60 15.13
N ASN A 203 -2.89 31.87 15.09
CA ASN A 203 -3.21 32.62 13.86
C ASN A 203 -1.96 32.94 13.00
N VAL A 204 -0.78 32.45 13.42
CA VAL A 204 0.48 32.64 12.71
C VAL A 204 0.71 31.41 11.86
N LEU A 205 0.68 31.57 10.54
CA LEU A 205 1.16 30.53 9.63
C LEU A 205 2.65 30.28 9.93
N PRO A 206 3.08 29.03 10.22
CA PRO A 206 4.45 28.74 10.67
C PRO A 206 5.52 28.93 9.59
N PHE A 207 5.15 29.38 8.39
CA PHE A 207 6.04 29.68 7.29
C PHE A 207 5.65 31.00 6.62
N ARG A 208 6.65 31.70 6.06
CA ARG A 208 6.41 32.88 5.23
C ARG A 208 5.74 32.44 3.93
N ALA A 209 4.48 32.83 3.72
CA ALA A 209 3.87 32.79 2.40
C ALA A 209 4.65 33.76 1.50
N VAL A 210 5.49 33.23 0.61
CA VAL A 210 6.08 34.02 -0.47
C VAL A 210 5.04 34.01 -1.58
N ALA A 211 4.46 35.19 -1.85
CA ALA A 211 3.56 35.43 -2.97
C ALA A 211 4.30 35.30 -4.31
#